data_AF-A0AAU6EZV3-F1
#
_entry.id   AF-A0AAU6EZV3-F1
#
_cell.length_a   1.000
_cell.length_b   1.000
_cell.length_c   1.000
_cell.angle_alpha   90.00
_cell.angle_beta   90.00
_cell.angle_gamma   90.00
#
_symmetry.space_group_name_H-M   'P 1'
#
loop_
_entity.id
_entity.type
_entity.pdbx_description
1 polymer ?
#
loop_
_entity_poly.entity_id
_entity_poly.type
_entity_poly.pdbx_seq_one_letter_code
_entity_poly.pdbx_strand_id
1 'polypeptide(L)'
;MGLNDFWFLLIAVLWTGYFFLEGFDFGVGILTRLLARDRAERRVLINIIGPVWDGNEVWLLTAAGAMFAAFPVWYATFFSGFYLLLVLALLLLIVRVLSFEYRHQRPQESWQRNWELVLFVSSLLLPFLWGAMFANMLHGVPINSDQDYAGSFSDLVNWYALLGGLAFVALCTLHGAVFTALKTVGDIRVRARALAIKAGIVTLLLGAGFLIWLQSERGTGATLATLIVVVVALVGALLMTVRAREGWAFALTGVAIAAVVATIFLALAPDVMPSSLNEEWNLTIDNTASGPYTLKVMTWVAGIMTPLVLLYQGWTYWVFRKRIGTQHIADVAH
;
A
#
# COMPACT_ATOMS: atom_id res chain seq x y z
N MET A 1 -7.41 -26.58 6.72
CA MET A 1 -6.91 -25.22 6.98
C MET A 1 -7.17 -24.92 8.44
N GLY A 2 -6.10 -24.76 9.22
CA GLY A 2 -6.20 -24.39 10.63
C GLY A 2 -6.70 -22.95 10.82
N LEU A 3 -7.04 -22.58 12.05
CA LEU A 3 -7.40 -21.18 12.35
C LEU A 3 -6.20 -20.24 12.17
N ASN A 4 -4.98 -20.71 12.40
CA ASN A 4 -3.75 -19.98 12.14
C ASN A 4 -3.58 -19.72 10.62
N ASP A 5 -3.72 -20.73 9.77
CA ASP A 5 -3.70 -20.54 8.30
C ASP A 5 -4.77 -19.53 7.86
N PHE A 6 -5.97 -19.62 8.45
CA PHE A 6 -7.05 -18.67 8.20
C PHE A 6 -6.68 -17.24 8.55
N TRP A 7 -6.10 -17.03 9.72
CA TRP A 7 -5.68 -15.71 10.15
C TRP A 7 -4.48 -15.18 9.35
N PHE A 8 -3.55 -16.04 8.93
CA PHE A 8 -2.47 -15.65 8.02
C PHE A 8 -3.02 -15.13 6.69
N LEU A 9 -3.96 -15.87 6.08
CA LEU A 9 -4.64 -15.42 4.86
C LEU A 9 -5.46 -14.14 5.08
N LEU A 10 -6.15 -14.03 6.21
CA LEU A 10 -6.95 -12.84 6.52
C LEU A 10 -6.06 -11.60 6.67
N ILE A 11 -4.88 -11.72 7.28
CA ILE A 11 -3.89 -10.63 7.36
C ILE A 11 -3.42 -10.25 5.95
N ALA A 12 -3.18 -11.21 5.05
CA ALA A 12 -2.87 -10.93 3.65
C ALA A 12 -4.00 -10.13 2.96
N VAL A 13 -5.27 -10.45 3.25
CA VAL A 13 -6.43 -9.69 2.75
C VAL A 13 -6.47 -8.28 3.33
N LEU A 14 -6.17 -8.10 4.62
CA LEU A 14 -6.13 -6.76 5.25
C LEU A 14 -5.02 -5.89 4.63
N TRP A 15 -3.82 -6.44 4.42
CA TRP A 15 -2.75 -5.76 3.71
C TRP A 15 -3.09 -5.47 2.25
N THR A 16 -3.78 -6.38 1.57
CA THR A 16 -4.30 -6.16 0.21
C THR A 16 -5.27 -4.98 0.19
N GLY A 17 -6.21 -4.93 1.13
CA GLY A 17 -7.15 -3.82 1.27
C GLY A 17 -6.45 -2.50 1.54
N TYR A 18 -5.46 -2.47 2.44
CA TYR A 18 -4.64 -1.30 2.70
C TYR A 18 -3.91 -0.82 1.44
N PHE A 19 -3.14 -1.68 0.76
CA PHE A 19 -2.40 -1.27 -0.43
C PHE A 19 -3.29 -0.92 -1.62
N PHE A 20 -4.47 -1.52 -1.73
CA PHE A 20 -5.46 -1.13 -2.73
C PHE A 20 -6.01 0.26 -2.44
N LEU A 21 -6.52 0.49 -1.22
CA LEU A 21 -7.19 1.73 -0.86
C LEU A 21 -6.19 2.88 -0.68
N GLU A 22 -5.17 2.68 0.14
CA GLU A 22 -4.17 3.71 0.42
C GLU A 22 -3.19 3.91 -0.75
N GLY A 23 -2.98 2.87 -1.57
CA GLY A 23 -2.04 2.95 -2.69
C GLY A 23 -2.41 4.03 -3.70
N PHE A 24 -3.71 4.25 -3.97
CA PHE A 24 -4.10 5.36 -4.83
C PHE A 24 -4.06 6.70 -4.08
N ASP A 25 -4.27 6.75 -2.77
CA ASP A 25 -4.15 7.99 -2.00
C ASP A 25 -2.69 8.48 -1.98
N PHE A 26 -1.73 7.58 -1.79
CA PHE A 26 -0.30 7.87 -1.95
C PHE A 26 0.01 8.33 -3.37
N GLY A 27 -0.49 7.60 -4.38
CA GLY A 27 -0.29 7.99 -5.77
C GLY A 27 -0.84 9.39 -6.06
N VAL A 28 -2.06 9.71 -5.64
CA VAL A 28 -2.66 11.05 -5.79
C VAL A 28 -1.83 12.11 -5.06
N GLY A 29 -1.33 11.81 -3.85
CA GLY A 29 -0.43 12.69 -3.10
C GLY A 29 0.86 13.01 -3.85
N ILE A 30 1.48 12.03 -4.52
CA ILE A 30 2.63 12.22 -5.41
C ILE A 30 2.26 13.11 -6.61
N LEU A 31 1.08 12.91 -7.18
CA LEU A 31 0.60 13.65 -8.36
C LEU A 31 0.29 15.12 -8.09
N THR A 32 0.10 15.53 -6.83
CA THR A 32 -0.06 16.96 -6.47
C THR A 32 1.09 17.83 -6.98
N ARG A 33 2.28 17.25 -7.16
CA ARG A 33 3.45 17.96 -7.69
C ARG A 33 3.85 17.53 -9.10
N LEU A 34 3.61 16.28 -9.47
CA LEU A 34 3.99 15.76 -10.80
C LEU A 34 2.97 16.07 -11.90
N LEU A 35 1.69 16.29 -11.56
CA LEU A 35 0.60 16.45 -12.52
C LEU A 35 -0.05 17.83 -12.48
N ALA A 36 -0.28 18.38 -11.29
CA ALA A 36 -1.02 19.61 -11.11
C ALA A 36 -0.16 20.86 -11.41
N ARG A 37 -0.66 21.73 -12.28
CA ARG A 37 0.00 22.95 -12.73
C ARG A 37 -0.18 24.09 -11.75
N ASP A 38 -1.40 24.25 -11.25
CA ASP A 38 -1.80 25.37 -10.38
C ASP A 38 -2.50 24.90 -9.09
N ARG A 39 -2.87 25.86 -8.25
CA ARG A 39 -3.56 25.61 -6.97
C ARG A 39 -4.93 24.98 -7.15
N ALA A 40 -5.66 25.34 -8.20
CA ALA A 40 -7.00 24.81 -8.44
C ALA A 40 -6.93 23.32 -8.78
N GLU A 41 -6.02 22.93 -9.68
CA GLU A 41 -5.79 21.52 -10.02
C GLU A 41 -5.28 20.72 -8.82
N ARG A 42 -4.38 21.26 -7.97
CA ARG A 42 -3.94 20.59 -6.74
C ARG A 42 -5.11 20.33 -5.79
N ARG A 43 -6.00 21.30 -5.64
CA ARG A 43 -7.20 21.14 -4.82
C ARG A 43 -8.13 20.08 -5.39
N VAL A 44 -8.29 19.99 -6.70
CA VAL A 44 -9.05 18.90 -7.34
C VAL A 44 -8.45 17.54 -6.97
N LEU A 45 -7.13 17.37 -7.07
CA LEU A 45 -6.46 16.12 -6.71
C LEU A 45 -6.65 15.76 -5.24
N ILE A 46 -6.60 16.73 -4.34
CA ILE A 46 -6.78 16.44 -2.92
C ILE A 46 -8.26 16.12 -2.61
N ASN A 47 -9.20 16.80 -3.27
CA ASN A 47 -10.62 16.61 -3.02
C ASN A 47 -11.16 15.28 -3.57
N ILE A 48 -10.50 14.63 -4.53
CA ILE A 48 -10.93 13.29 -5.00
C ILE A 48 -10.68 12.19 -3.95
N ILE A 49 -9.74 12.41 -3.03
CA ILE A 49 -9.40 11.48 -1.94
C ILE A 49 -9.89 11.96 -0.56
N GLY A 50 -10.14 13.26 -0.41
CA GLY A 50 -10.56 13.91 0.84
C GLY A 50 -11.67 13.18 1.64
N PRO A 51 -12.74 12.66 1.01
CA PRO A 51 -13.81 11.99 1.75
C PRO A 51 -13.51 10.55 2.20
N VAL A 52 -12.40 9.93 1.74
CA VAL A 52 -12.15 8.49 1.93
C VAL A 52 -10.80 8.15 2.55
N TRP A 53 -9.80 9.03 2.45
CA TRP A 53 -8.42 8.73 2.87
C TRP A 53 -8.31 8.30 4.34
N ASP A 54 -9.02 8.96 5.25
CA ASP A 54 -8.98 8.63 6.69
C ASP A 54 -9.52 7.21 6.95
N GLY A 55 -10.60 6.83 6.26
CA GLY A 55 -11.13 5.47 6.33
C GLY A 55 -10.23 4.43 5.67
N ASN A 56 -9.42 4.81 4.68
CA ASN A 56 -8.46 3.93 4.02
C ASN A 56 -7.27 3.63 4.97
N GLU A 57 -6.80 4.62 5.75
CA GLU A 57 -5.71 4.44 6.71
C GLU A 57 -6.08 3.44 7.83
N VAL A 58 -7.36 3.30 8.19
CA VAL A 58 -7.83 2.33 9.19
C VAL A 58 -7.50 0.88 8.82
N TRP A 59 -7.32 0.57 7.53
CA TRP A 59 -6.90 -0.76 7.09
C TRP A 59 -5.50 -1.12 7.56
N LEU A 60 -4.58 -0.15 7.65
CA LEU A 60 -3.26 -0.36 8.24
C LEU A 60 -3.38 -0.71 9.73
N LEU A 61 -4.17 0.07 10.48
CA LEU A 61 -4.39 -0.17 11.91
C LEU A 61 -5.01 -1.55 12.15
N THR A 62 -5.95 -1.95 11.29
CA THR A 62 -6.60 -3.26 11.38
C THR A 62 -5.63 -4.38 11.01
N ALA A 63 -4.79 -4.23 9.99
CA ALA A 63 -3.77 -5.21 9.62
C ALA A 63 -2.75 -5.40 10.75
N ALA A 64 -2.22 -4.32 11.31
CA ALA A 64 -1.28 -4.36 12.43
C ALA A 64 -1.94 -4.90 13.71
N GLY A 65 -3.17 -4.50 14.01
CA GLY A 65 -3.95 -5.02 15.15
C GLY A 65 -4.28 -6.51 15.01
N ALA A 66 -4.58 -6.98 13.80
CA ALA A 66 -4.77 -8.40 13.50
C ALA A 66 -3.47 -9.19 13.67
N MET A 67 -2.32 -8.64 13.24
CA MET A 67 -1.02 -9.24 13.53
C MET A 67 -0.77 -9.34 15.03
N PHE A 68 -0.99 -8.27 15.79
CA PHE A 68 -0.84 -8.27 17.25
C PHE A 68 -1.72 -9.33 17.92
N ALA A 69 -2.97 -9.46 17.51
CA ALA A 69 -3.93 -10.34 18.15
C ALA A 69 -3.81 -11.81 17.70
N ALA A 70 -3.52 -12.07 16.43
CA ALA A 70 -3.42 -13.42 15.87
C ALA A 70 -2.00 -14.00 15.91
N PHE A 71 -0.96 -13.16 15.76
CA PHE A 71 0.44 -13.56 15.71
C PHE A 71 1.33 -12.60 16.54
N PRO A 72 1.20 -12.59 17.88
CA PRO A 72 1.85 -11.61 18.73
C PRO A 72 3.38 -11.62 18.63
N VAL A 73 3.99 -12.80 18.44
CA VAL A 73 5.46 -12.93 18.25
C VAL A 73 5.88 -12.29 16.93
N TRP A 74 5.17 -12.57 15.83
CA TRP A 74 5.43 -11.93 14.54
C TRP A 74 5.29 -10.40 14.64
N TYR A 75 4.24 -9.92 15.31
CA TYR A 75 4.06 -8.50 15.57
C TYR A 75 5.24 -7.91 16.34
N ALA A 76 5.67 -8.55 17.43
CA ALA A 76 6.75 -8.06 18.27
C ALA A 76 8.07 -7.94 17.48
N THR A 77 8.47 -9.02 16.80
CA THR A 77 9.72 -9.07 16.02
C THR A 77 9.69 -8.13 14.81
N PHE A 78 8.54 -7.99 14.14
CA PHE A 78 8.38 -7.04 13.03
C PHE A 78 8.54 -5.59 13.52
N PHE A 79 7.86 -5.21 14.60
CA PHE A 79 7.91 -3.84 15.12
C PHE A 79 9.24 -3.48 15.77
N SER A 80 9.90 -4.44 16.44
CA SER A 80 11.23 -4.23 17.02
C SER A 80 12.33 -4.22 15.95
N GLY A 81 12.28 -5.15 14.98
CA GLY A 81 13.28 -5.27 13.94
C GLY A 81 13.27 -4.09 12.95
N PHE A 82 12.08 -3.63 12.55
CA PHE A 82 11.93 -2.47 11.67
C PHE A 82 11.72 -1.16 12.42
N TYR A 83 12.09 -1.07 13.71
CA TYR A 83 11.78 0.06 14.59
C TYR A 83 12.03 1.44 13.97
N LEU A 84 13.23 1.68 13.43
CA LEU A 84 13.55 2.99 12.83
C LEU A 84 12.72 3.30 11.58
N LEU A 85 12.44 2.30 10.74
CA LEU A 85 11.61 2.46 9.54
C LEU A 85 10.15 2.73 9.93
N LEU A 86 9.63 2.05 10.95
CA LEU A 86 8.26 2.21 11.44
C LEU A 86 8.06 3.53 12.18
N VAL A 87 9.02 3.99 12.98
CA VAL A 87 8.98 5.34 13.58
C VAL A 87 8.95 6.39 12.47
N LEU A 88 9.79 6.25 11.45
CA LEU A 88 9.78 7.16 10.31
C LEU A 88 8.42 7.11 9.57
N ALA A 89 7.88 5.91 9.31
CA ALA A 89 6.57 5.74 8.69
C ALA A 89 5.45 6.39 9.52
N LEU A 90 5.47 6.20 10.85
CA LEU A 90 4.51 6.83 11.76
C LEU A 90 4.58 8.36 11.70
N LEU A 91 5.78 8.93 11.77
CA LEU A 91 5.97 10.38 11.65
C LEU A 91 5.47 10.89 10.30
N LEU A 92 5.73 10.16 9.21
CA LEU A 92 5.26 10.50 7.87
C LEU A 92 3.73 10.43 7.76
N LEU A 93 3.08 9.43 8.38
CA LEU A 93 1.62 9.35 8.46
C LEU A 93 1.04 10.55 9.22
N ILE A 94 1.61 10.89 10.38
CA ILE A 94 1.16 12.05 11.17
C ILE A 94 1.26 13.33 10.33
N VAL A 95 2.43 13.64 9.75
CA VAL A 95 2.57 14.88 8.96
C VAL A 95 1.74 14.86 7.68
N ARG A 96 1.42 13.67 7.14
CA ARG A 96 0.50 13.53 6.01
C ARG A 96 -0.92 13.92 6.40
N VAL A 97 -1.45 13.42 7.52
CA VAL A 97 -2.75 13.84 8.06
C VAL A 97 -2.78 15.35 8.27
N LEU A 98 -1.74 15.91 8.91
CA LEU A 98 -1.62 17.35 9.11
C LEU A 98 -1.59 18.12 7.78
N SER A 99 -1.02 17.56 6.71
CA SER A 99 -0.99 18.21 5.40
C SER A 99 -2.37 18.34 4.73
N PHE A 100 -3.31 17.44 5.03
CA PHE A 100 -4.70 17.57 4.58
C PHE A 100 -5.43 18.63 5.40
N GLU A 101 -5.32 18.54 6.72
CA GLU A 101 -6.10 19.36 7.65
C GLU A 101 -5.57 20.80 7.76
N TYR A 102 -4.26 21.01 7.85
CA TYR A 102 -3.72 22.34 8.14
C TYR A 102 -3.54 23.20 6.89
N ARG A 103 -3.48 22.60 5.69
CA ARG A 103 -3.27 23.35 4.44
C ARG A 103 -4.30 24.46 4.24
N HIS A 104 -5.57 24.21 4.56
CA HIS A 104 -6.65 25.16 4.32
C HIS A 104 -6.85 26.18 5.45
N GLN A 105 -6.14 26.05 6.57
CA GLN A 105 -6.28 26.95 7.72
C GLN A 105 -5.64 28.32 7.54
N ARG A 106 -4.71 28.48 6.58
CA ARG A 106 -4.15 29.80 6.24
C ARG A 106 -4.16 30.04 4.73
N PRO A 107 -4.55 31.25 4.28
CA PRO A 107 -4.60 31.58 2.85
C PRO A 107 -3.23 31.89 2.23
N GLN A 108 -2.18 32.05 3.05
CA GLN A 108 -0.84 32.40 2.60
C GLN A 108 -0.26 31.32 1.67
N GLU A 109 0.34 31.75 0.55
CA GLU A 109 0.88 30.83 -0.46
C GLU A 109 2.05 29.99 0.07
N SER A 110 2.93 30.59 0.86
CA SER A 110 4.05 29.87 1.48
C SER A 110 3.56 28.75 2.40
N TRP A 111 2.48 28.98 3.15
CA TRP A 111 1.86 27.98 4.01
C TRP A 111 1.30 26.80 3.20
N GLN A 112 0.46 27.09 2.22
CA GLN A 112 -0.15 26.04 1.39
C GLN A 112 0.91 25.24 0.63
N ARG A 113 1.91 25.90 0.06
CA ARG A 113 3.01 25.26 -0.68
C ARG A 113 3.86 24.34 0.20
N ASN A 114 4.09 24.73 1.46
CA ASN A 114 4.85 23.89 2.40
C ASN A 114 4.07 22.62 2.74
N TRP A 115 2.76 22.73 3.02
CA TRP A 115 1.92 21.56 3.27
C TRP A 115 1.74 20.68 2.03
N GLU A 116 1.66 21.25 0.84
CA GLU A 116 1.68 20.49 -0.43
C GLU A 116 3.00 19.74 -0.64
N LEU A 117 4.14 20.32 -0.26
CA LEU A 117 5.43 19.62 -0.26
C LEU A 117 5.44 18.47 0.76
N VAL A 118 4.93 18.69 1.97
CA VAL A 118 4.81 17.64 2.99
C VAL A 118 3.94 16.49 2.50
N LEU A 119 2.79 16.79 1.88
CA LEU A 119 1.91 15.78 1.27
C LEU A 119 2.63 14.98 0.19
N PHE A 120 3.36 15.65 -0.70
CA PHE A 120 4.15 15.00 -1.73
C PHE A 120 5.24 14.07 -1.16
N VAL A 121 6.04 14.56 -0.22
CA VAL A 121 7.17 13.81 0.36
C VAL A 121 6.68 12.62 1.17
N SER A 122 5.67 12.81 2.03
CA SER A 122 5.09 11.71 2.81
C SER A 122 4.47 10.64 1.92
N SER A 123 3.72 11.05 0.89
CA SER A 123 3.09 10.11 -0.06
C SER A 123 4.09 9.40 -0.98
N LEU A 124 5.31 9.93 -1.12
CA LEU A 124 6.42 9.27 -1.81
C LEU A 124 7.15 8.28 -0.90
N LEU A 125 7.46 8.69 0.34
CA LEU A 125 8.30 7.91 1.25
C LEU A 125 7.54 6.75 1.92
N LEU A 126 6.24 6.91 2.22
CA LEU A 126 5.46 5.85 2.85
C LEU A 126 5.40 4.55 2.02
N PRO A 127 5.00 4.55 0.74
CA PRO A 127 5.02 3.33 -0.06
C PRO A 127 6.44 2.78 -0.25
N PHE A 128 7.46 3.64 -0.28
CA PHE A 128 8.85 3.20 -0.32
C PHE A 128 9.23 2.40 0.93
N LEU A 129 8.92 2.93 2.12
CA LEU A 129 9.20 2.26 3.39
C LEU A 129 8.47 0.93 3.51
N TRP A 130 7.18 0.88 3.13
CA TRP A 130 6.42 -0.36 3.11
C TRP A 130 7.06 -1.39 2.16
N GLY A 131 7.35 -0.99 0.92
CA GLY A 131 8.01 -1.88 -0.04
C GLY A 131 9.36 -2.39 0.45
N ALA A 132 10.17 -1.53 1.09
CA ALA A 132 11.46 -1.91 1.65
C ALA A 132 11.33 -2.88 2.83
N MET A 133 10.36 -2.69 3.73
CA MET A 133 10.11 -3.61 4.85
C MET A 133 9.65 -4.98 4.36
N PHE A 134 8.69 -5.04 3.43
CA PHE A 134 8.23 -6.33 2.87
C PHE A 134 9.32 -7.03 2.05
N ALA A 135 10.14 -6.28 1.31
CA ALA A 135 11.29 -6.84 0.61
C ALA A 135 12.33 -7.41 1.58
N ASN A 136 12.67 -6.70 2.66
CA ASN A 136 13.56 -7.26 3.68
C ASN A 136 12.98 -8.52 4.33
N MET A 137 11.68 -8.53 4.63
CA MET A 137 11.00 -9.71 5.17
C MET A 137 11.10 -10.91 4.20
N LEU A 138 10.99 -10.66 2.89
CA LEU A 138 11.19 -11.69 1.87
C LEU A 138 12.65 -12.12 1.71
N HIS A 139 13.61 -11.21 1.82
CA HIS A 139 15.02 -11.59 1.73
C HIS A 139 15.46 -12.41 2.96
N GLY A 140 14.80 -12.15 4.10
CA GLY A 140 15.17 -12.67 5.41
C GLY A 140 15.94 -11.62 6.19
N VAL A 141 15.74 -11.63 7.51
CA VAL A 141 16.36 -10.66 8.42
C VAL A 141 17.11 -11.37 9.55
N PRO A 142 18.13 -10.74 10.17
CA PRO A 142 18.86 -11.41 11.24
C PRO A 142 17.99 -11.59 12.49
N ILE A 143 17.51 -12.82 12.72
CA ILE A 143 16.69 -13.20 13.87
C ILE A 143 17.43 -14.28 14.65
N ASN A 144 17.51 -14.15 15.97
CA ASN A 144 18.21 -15.09 16.85
C ASN A 144 17.28 -16.21 17.37
N SER A 145 17.82 -17.09 18.22
CA SER A 145 17.08 -18.20 18.85
C SER A 145 15.91 -17.78 19.74
N ASP A 146 15.95 -16.56 20.27
CA ASP A 146 14.88 -15.99 21.11
C ASP A 146 13.77 -15.34 20.26
N GLN A 147 13.85 -15.48 18.93
CA GLN A 147 12.94 -14.86 17.95
C GLN A 147 12.99 -13.33 17.93
N ASP A 148 14.08 -12.76 18.46
CA ASP A 148 14.33 -11.34 18.45
C ASP A 148 15.20 -10.94 17.25
N TYR A 149 14.98 -9.71 16.76
CA TYR A 149 15.86 -9.13 15.76
C TYR A 149 17.25 -8.87 16.36
N ALA A 150 18.26 -9.49 15.77
CA ALA A 150 19.66 -9.41 16.21
C ALA A 150 20.53 -8.56 15.27
N GLY A 151 19.94 -8.00 14.22
CA GLY A 151 20.64 -7.20 13.23
C GLY A 151 20.81 -5.74 13.61
N SER A 152 21.35 -4.98 12.67
CA SER A 152 21.55 -3.54 12.72
C SER A 152 20.71 -2.83 11.66
N PHE A 153 20.66 -1.50 11.67
CA PHE A 153 19.94 -0.74 10.65
C PHE A 153 20.52 -0.93 9.24
N SER A 154 21.83 -1.14 9.11
CA SER A 154 22.48 -1.34 7.80
C SER A 154 22.01 -2.62 7.11
N ASP A 155 21.62 -3.65 7.86
CA ASP A 155 21.13 -4.91 7.29
C ASP A 155 19.79 -4.72 6.57
N LEU A 156 19.02 -3.70 6.97
CA LEU A 156 17.74 -3.33 6.36
C LEU A 156 17.90 -2.47 5.10
N VAL A 157 19.10 -1.95 4.84
CA VAL A 157 19.39 -1.09 3.67
C VAL A 157 20.25 -1.87 2.68
N ASN A 158 19.58 -2.72 1.90
CA ASN A 158 20.20 -3.52 0.84
C ASN A 158 19.52 -3.29 -0.50
N TRP A 159 20.14 -3.79 -1.58
CA TRP A 159 19.66 -3.56 -2.95
C TRP A 159 18.27 -4.15 -3.21
N TYR A 160 17.96 -5.27 -2.56
CA TYR A 160 16.65 -5.90 -2.66
C TYR A 160 15.55 -5.05 -2.01
N ALA A 161 15.81 -4.50 -0.82
CA ALA A 161 14.93 -3.58 -0.13
C ALA A 161 14.68 -2.28 -0.91
N LEU A 162 15.74 -1.69 -1.48
CA LEU A 162 15.63 -0.49 -2.30
C LEU A 162 14.80 -0.74 -3.56
N LEU A 163 15.02 -1.87 -4.24
CA LEU A 163 14.23 -2.26 -5.41
C LEU A 163 12.76 -2.47 -5.07
N GLY A 164 12.46 -3.17 -3.97
CA GLY A 164 11.10 -3.37 -3.47
C GLY A 164 10.41 -2.04 -3.12
N GLY A 165 11.10 -1.14 -2.43
CA GLY A 165 10.60 0.20 -2.12
C GLY A 165 10.28 1.01 -3.37
N LEU A 166 11.19 1.04 -4.36
CA LEU A 166 10.96 1.75 -5.63
C LEU A 166 9.82 1.13 -6.45
N ALA A 167 9.70 -0.20 -6.46
CA ALA A 167 8.60 -0.90 -7.13
C ALA A 167 7.25 -0.53 -6.52
N PHE A 168 7.14 -0.45 -5.18
CA PHE A 168 5.92 -0.03 -4.49
C PHE A 168 5.58 1.44 -4.76
N VAL A 169 6.55 2.34 -4.78
CA VAL A 169 6.34 3.75 -5.16
C VAL A 169 5.78 3.83 -6.58
N ALA A 170 6.38 3.10 -7.54
CA ALA A 170 5.93 3.09 -8.91
C ALA A 170 4.51 2.53 -9.04
N LEU A 171 4.21 1.43 -8.34
CA LEU A 171 2.89 0.80 -8.32
C LEU A 171 1.82 1.74 -7.74
N CYS A 172 2.08 2.40 -6.61
CA CYS A 172 1.16 3.37 -6.00
C CYS A 172 0.97 4.58 -6.91
N THR A 173 2.05 5.09 -7.54
CA THR A 173 1.97 6.20 -8.49
C THR A 173 1.10 5.84 -9.71
N LEU A 174 1.26 4.64 -10.27
CA LEU A 174 0.38 4.12 -11.32
C LEU A 174 -1.08 4.06 -10.84
N HIS A 175 -1.32 3.44 -9.69
CA HIS A 175 -2.67 3.25 -9.15
C HIS A 175 -3.38 4.59 -8.91
N GLY A 176 -2.69 5.57 -8.31
CA GLY A 176 -3.18 6.93 -8.11
C GLY A 176 -3.37 7.71 -9.42
N ALA A 177 -2.54 7.50 -10.44
CA ALA A 177 -2.72 8.14 -11.75
C ALA A 177 -3.97 7.61 -12.48
N VAL A 178 -4.21 6.30 -12.41
CA VAL A 178 -5.42 5.69 -12.93
C VAL A 178 -6.65 6.15 -12.15
N PHE A 179 -6.59 6.21 -10.82
CA PHE A 179 -7.66 6.74 -9.99
C PHE A 179 -7.94 8.22 -10.29
N THR A 180 -6.90 9.03 -10.44
CA THR A 180 -7.03 10.44 -10.84
C THR A 180 -7.75 10.57 -12.17
N ALA A 181 -7.39 9.77 -13.18
CA ALA A 181 -8.08 9.76 -14.46
C ALA A 181 -9.55 9.29 -14.33
N LEU A 182 -9.83 8.33 -13.44
CA LEU A 182 -11.17 7.84 -13.16
C LEU A 182 -12.05 8.91 -12.51
N LYS A 183 -11.48 9.74 -11.63
CA LYS A 183 -12.19 10.68 -10.76
C LYS A 183 -12.19 12.13 -11.24
N THR A 184 -11.46 12.46 -12.30
CA THR A 184 -11.37 13.83 -12.81
C THR A 184 -12.00 14.01 -14.18
N VAL A 185 -12.22 15.28 -14.58
CA VAL A 185 -12.69 15.67 -15.92
C VAL A 185 -11.72 16.67 -16.58
N GLY A 186 -11.89 16.91 -17.88
CA GLY A 186 -11.11 17.90 -18.63
C GLY A 186 -9.64 17.52 -18.81
N ASP A 187 -8.77 18.53 -18.83
CA ASP A 187 -7.33 18.38 -19.12
C ASP A 187 -6.62 17.50 -18.06
N ILE A 188 -7.01 17.61 -16.77
CA ILE A 188 -6.45 16.79 -15.69
C ILE A 188 -6.58 15.29 -16.01
N ARG A 189 -7.75 14.86 -16.50
CA ARG A 189 -8.02 13.46 -16.86
C ARG A 189 -7.11 12.97 -17.99
N VAL A 190 -6.91 13.79 -19.03
CA VAL A 190 -6.08 13.42 -20.19
C VAL A 190 -4.63 13.29 -19.78
N ARG A 191 -4.12 14.25 -19.01
CA ARG A 191 -2.73 14.24 -18.51
C ARG A 191 -2.50 13.12 -17.50
N ALA A 192 -3.47 12.83 -16.63
CA ALA A 192 -3.40 11.73 -15.68
C ALA A 192 -3.25 10.38 -16.40
N ARG A 193 -3.98 10.16 -17.51
CA ARG A 193 -3.82 8.96 -18.34
C ARG A 193 -2.45 8.87 -19.00
N ALA A 194 -1.95 9.96 -19.56
CA ALA A 194 -0.61 9.98 -20.16
C ALA A 194 0.48 9.66 -19.13
N LEU A 195 0.33 10.19 -17.91
CA LEU A 195 1.22 9.90 -16.80
C LEU A 195 1.07 8.46 -16.29
N ALA A 196 -0.14 7.92 -16.21
CA ALA A 196 -0.40 6.54 -15.85
C ALA A 196 0.29 5.55 -16.81
N ILE A 197 0.34 5.86 -18.12
CA ILE A 197 1.09 5.03 -19.08
C ILE A 197 2.58 5.02 -18.76
N LYS A 198 3.18 6.19 -18.51
CA LYS A 198 4.61 6.30 -18.15
C LYS A 198 4.89 5.60 -16.82
N ALA A 199 4.07 5.86 -15.81
CA ALA A 199 4.17 5.24 -14.50
C ALA A 199 4.06 3.72 -14.61
N GLY A 200 3.11 3.19 -15.40
CA GLY A 200 2.94 1.75 -15.55
C GLY A 200 4.07 1.04 -16.30
N ILE A 201 4.75 1.70 -17.23
CA ILE A 201 6.00 1.16 -17.80
C ILE A 201 7.07 1.06 -16.71
N VAL A 202 7.23 2.10 -15.89
CA VAL A 202 8.18 2.08 -14.76
C VAL A 202 7.80 0.99 -13.75
N THR A 203 6.52 0.85 -13.41
CA THR A 203 6.00 -0.22 -12.55
C THR A 203 6.30 -1.60 -13.11
N LEU A 204 6.12 -1.80 -14.43
CA LEU A 204 6.45 -3.07 -15.07
C LEU A 204 7.93 -3.39 -14.98
N LEU A 205 8.82 -2.42 -15.23
CA LEU A 205 10.26 -2.65 -15.19
C LEU A 205 10.76 -2.92 -13.77
N LEU A 206 10.42 -2.06 -12.81
CA LEU A 206 10.84 -2.22 -11.42
C LEU A 206 10.17 -3.42 -10.76
N GLY A 207 8.87 -3.61 -11.01
CA GLY A 207 8.10 -4.74 -10.50
C GLY A 207 8.57 -6.07 -11.08
N ALA A 208 8.89 -6.14 -12.38
CA ALA A 208 9.47 -7.35 -12.96
C ALA A 208 10.85 -7.64 -12.37
N GLY A 209 11.72 -6.63 -12.21
CA GLY A 209 13.01 -6.80 -11.56
C GLY A 209 12.89 -7.37 -10.14
N PHE A 210 11.98 -6.79 -9.34
CA PHE A 210 11.72 -7.25 -7.97
C PHE A 210 11.15 -8.68 -7.95
N LEU A 211 10.12 -8.97 -8.74
CA LEU A 211 9.44 -10.26 -8.73
C LEU A 211 10.28 -11.38 -9.35
N ILE A 212 11.12 -11.09 -10.35
CA ILE A 212 12.07 -12.07 -10.90
C ILE A 212 13.12 -12.43 -9.85
N TRP A 213 13.65 -11.44 -9.14
CA TRP A 213 14.58 -11.69 -8.03
C TRP A 213 13.91 -12.52 -6.95
N LEU A 214 12.71 -12.14 -6.50
CA LEU A 214 11.91 -12.93 -5.56
C LEU A 214 11.73 -14.38 -6.02
N GLN A 215 11.33 -14.58 -7.28
CA GLN A 215 11.11 -15.91 -7.84
C GLN A 215 12.41 -16.73 -7.91
N SER A 216 13.58 -16.07 -8.05
CA SER A 216 14.87 -16.77 -8.06
C SER A 216 15.32 -17.23 -6.67
N GLU A 217 14.95 -16.51 -5.60
CA GLU A 217 15.32 -16.86 -4.22
C GLU A 217 14.31 -17.77 -3.54
N ARG A 218 13.01 -17.50 -3.70
CA ARG A 218 11.92 -18.17 -2.95
C ARG A 218 10.78 -18.67 -3.84
N GLY A 219 11.03 -18.81 -5.13
CA GLY A 219 10.00 -19.14 -6.10
C GLY A 219 9.41 -20.53 -5.95
N THR A 220 8.08 -20.60 -5.92
CA THR A 220 7.30 -21.83 -6.08
C THR A 220 6.43 -21.77 -7.34
N GLY A 221 5.74 -22.87 -7.67
CA GLY A 221 4.74 -22.86 -8.74
C GLY A 221 3.57 -21.90 -8.45
N ALA A 222 3.20 -21.73 -7.18
CA ALA A 222 2.14 -20.83 -6.76
C ALA A 222 2.54 -19.36 -6.91
N THR A 223 3.76 -18.99 -6.50
CA THR A 223 4.27 -17.62 -6.68
C THR A 223 4.46 -17.27 -8.16
N LEU A 224 4.83 -18.25 -8.99
CA LEU A 224 4.90 -18.06 -10.43
C LEU A 224 3.53 -17.79 -11.04
N ALA A 225 2.50 -18.52 -10.60
CA ALA A 225 1.13 -18.30 -11.06
C ALA A 225 0.63 -16.89 -10.69
N THR A 226 0.87 -16.43 -9.46
CA THR A 226 0.49 -15.07 -9.05
C THR A 226 1.31 -14.00 -9.76
N LEU A 227 2.60 -14.23 -10.03
CA LEU A 227 3.44 -13.35 -10.84
C LEU A 227 2.87 -13.18 -12.27
N ILE A 228 2.44 -14.28 -12.91
CA ILE A 228 1.78 -14.22 -14.22
C ILE A 228 0.52 -13.35 -14.13
N VAL A 229 -0.29 -13.50 -13.07
CA VAL A 229 -1.46 -12.63 -12.83
C VAL A 229 -1.05 -11.17 -12.69
N VAL A 230 0.02 -10.85 -11.95
CA VAL A 230 0.54 -9.47 -11.84
C VAL A 230 0.87 -8.90 -13.21
N VAL A 231 1.64 -9.62 -14.03
CA VAL A 231 2.05 -9.16 -15.36
C VAL A 231 0.84 -8.95 -16.27
N VAL A 232 -0.07 -9.93 -16.34
CA VAL A 232 -1.29 -9.85 -17.16
C VAL A 232 -2.18 -8.69 -16.70
N ALA A 233 -2.34 -8.50 -15.39
CA ALA A 233 -3.14 -7.43 -14.83
C ALA A 233 -2.53 -6.04 -15.12
N LEU A 234 -1.23 -5.86 -14.96
CA LEU A 234 -0.54 -4.59 -15.25
C LEU A 234 -0.55 -4.26 -16.74
N VAL A 235 -0.27 -5.23 -17.61
CA VAL A 235 -0.35 -5.04 -19.07
C VAL A 235 -1.79 -4.72 -19.49
N GLY A 236 -2.77 -5.45 -18.94
CA GLY A 236 -4.18 -5.16 -19.14
C GLY A 236 -4.58 -3.77 -18.67
N ALA A 237 -4.11 -3.33 -17.51
CA ALA A 237 -4.36 -2.00 -16.96
C ALA A 237 -3.79 -0.89 -17.85
N LEU A 238 -2.57 -1.06 -18.36
CA LEU A 238 -1.96 -0.15 -19.33
C LEU A 238 -2.78 -0.07 -20.62
N LEU A 239 -3.19 -1.22 -21.13
CA LEU A 239 -4.00 -1.30 -22.34
C LEU A 239 -5.37 -0.62 -22.17
N MET A 240 -6.02 -0.79 -21.02
CA MET A 240 -7.28 -0.10 -20.71
C MET A 240 -7.09 1.40 -20.50
N THR A 241 -5.95 1.81 -19.93
CA THR A 241 -5.56 3.22 -19.80
C THR A 241 -5.41 3.89 -21.18
N VAL A 242 -4.73 3.22 -22.12
CA VAL A 242 -4.59 3.68 -23.51
C VAL A 242 -5.96 3.78 -24.19
N ARG A 243 -6.86 2.83 -23.93
CA ARG A 243 -8.23 2.81 -24.46
C ARG A 243 -9.24 3.72 -23.75
N ALA A 244 -8.81 4.54 -22.80
CA ALA A 244 -9.68 5.46 -22.05
C ALA A 244 -10.76 4.77 -21.20
N ARG A 245 -10.55 3.51 -20.81
CA ARG A 245 -11.47 2.73 -19.99
C ARG A 245 -11.01 2.73 -18.54
N GLU A 246 -11.11 3.87 -17.87
CA GLU A 246 -10.47 4.06 -16.55
C GLU A 246 -11.02 3.13 -15.47
N GLY A 247 -12.30 2.74 -15.51
CA GLY A 247 -12.86 1.81 -14.53
C GLY A 247 -12.22 0.42 -14.62
N TRP A 248 -12.01 -0.09 -15.83
CA TRP A 248 -11.31 -1.36 -16.06
C TRP A 248 -9.82 -1.25 -15.75
N ALA A 249 -9.18 -0.12 -16.10
CA ALA A 249 -7.80 0.11 -15.73
C ALA A 249 -7.62 0.08 -14.20
N PHE A 250 -8.53 0.72 -13.45
CA PHE A 250 -8.48 0.76 -11.99
C PHE A 250 -8.68 -0.63 -11.38
N ALA A 251 -9.68 -1.38 -11.85
CA ALA A 251 -9.91 -2.75 -11.42
C ALA A 251 -8.68 -3.64 -11.66
N LEU A 252 -8.06 -3.55 -12.84
CA LEU A 252 -6.86 -4.33 -13.17
C LEU A 252 -5.63 -3.91 -12.37
N THR A 253 -5.43 -2.61 -12.08
CA THR A 253 -4.39 -2.20 -11.12
C THR A 253 -4.65 -2.76 -9.72
N GLY A 254 -5.91 -2.88 -9.31
CA GLY A 254 -6.28 -3.53 -8.05
C GLY A 254 -5.99 -5.02 -8.02
N VAL A 255 -6.31 -5.73 -9.10
CA VAL A 255 -5.94 -7.14 -9.27
C VAL A 255 -4.42 -7.31 -9.22
N ALA A 256 -3.65 -6.40 -9.84
CA ALA A 256 -2.20 -6.42 -9.76
C ALA A 256 -1.70 -6.25 -8.32
N ILE A 257 -2.26 -5.30 -7.54
CA ILE A 257 -1.92 -5.11 -6.12
C ILE A 257 -2.23 -6.38 -5.31
N ALA A 258 -3.44 -6.93 -5.47
CA ALA A 258 -3.83 -8.16 -4.79
C ALA A 258 -2.93 -9.34 -5.14
N ALA A 259 -2.53 -9.47 -6.41
CA ALA A 259 -1.62 -10.52 -6.86
C ALA A 259 -0.18 -10.31 -6.36
N VAL A 260 0.31 -9.06 -6.26
CA VAL A 260 1.62 -8.76 -5.65
C VAL A 260 1.60 -9.16 -4.17
N VAL A 261 0.59 -8.74 -3.41
CA VAL A 261 0.47 -9.10 -1.99
C VAL A 261 0.34 -10.61 -1.82
N ALA A 262 -0.49 -11.27 -2.65
CA ALA A 262 -0.58 -12.73 -2.65
C ALA A 262 0.78 -13.39 -2.94
N THR A 263 1.56 -12.86 -3.88
CA THR A 263 2.91 -13.37 -4.19
C THR A 263 3.84 -13.24 -2.98
N ILE A 264 3.81 -12.10 -2.28
CA ILE A 264 4.61 -11.89 -1.06
C ILE A 264 4.25 -12.93 0.00
N PHE A 265 2.97 -13.09 0.33
CA PHE A 265 2.54 -14.02 1.37
C PHE A 265 2.73 -15.49 0.99
N LEU A 266 2.57 -15.86 -0.29
CA LEU A 266 2.87 -17.20 -0.78
C LEU A 266 4.36 -17.52 -0.78
N ALA A 267 5.22 -16.51 -0.99
CA ALA A 267 6.68 -16.69 -0.93
C ALA A 267 7.21 -16.74 0.50
N LEU A 268 6.47 -16.19 1.46
CA LEU A 268 6.78 -16.30 2.89
C LEU A 268 6.33 -17.64 3.45
N ALA A 269 5.11 -18.10 3.12
CA ALA A 269 4.55 -19.32 3.68
C ALA A 269 5.48 -20.55 3.47
N PRO A 270 5.71 -21.38 4.52
CA PRO A 270 5.05 -21.40 5.83
C PRO A 270 5.62 -20.41 6.86
N ASP A 271 6.67 -19.68 6.52
CA ASP A 271 7.23 -18.63 7.36
C ASP A 271 6.34 -17.37 7.31
N VAL A 272 6.39 -16.58 8.37
CA VAL A 272 5.88 -15.20 8.39
C VAL A 272 7.03 -14.21 8.38
N MET A 273 8.20 -14.60 8.90
CA MET A 273 9.42 -13.80 8.90
C MET A 273 10.65 -14.74 8.95
N PRO A 274 11.28 -15.01 7.81
CA PRO A 274 12.48 -15.86 7.71
C PRO A 274 13.70 -15.24 8.40
N SER A 275 14.48 -16.05 9.10
CA SER A 275 15.77 -15.68 9.66
C SER A 275 16.87 -15.85 8.63
N SER A 276 17.76 -14.86 8.52
CA SER A 276 19.00 -14.97 7.73
C SER A 276 20.16 -15.61 8.50
N LEU A 277 20.02 -15.83 9.81
CA LEU A 277 21.07 -16.42 10.66
C LEU A 277 20.97 -17.94 10.73
N ASN A 278 19.75 -18.48 10.85
CA ASN A 278 19.48 -19.90 10.92
C ASN A 278 18.01 -20.18 10.59
N GLU A 279 17.75 -21.11 9.67
CA GLU A 279 16.39 -21.50 9.26
C GLU A 279 15.56 -22.08 10.43
N GLU A 280 16.19 -22.70 11.43
CA GLU A 280 15.49 -23.19 12.63
C GLU A 280 14.89 -22.06 13.48
N TRP A 281 15.33 -20.82 13.29
CA TRP A 281 14.85 -19.63 14.00
C TRP A 281 13.81 -18.85 13.21
N ASN A 282 13.31 -19.40 12.10
CA ASN A 282 12.22 -18.79 11.36
C ASN A 282 10.98 -18.61 12.25
N LEU A 283 10.35 -17.45 12.12
CA LEU A 283 9.01 -17.25 12.63
C LEU A 283 8.06 -17.86 11.61
N THR A 284 7.31 -18.86 12.03
CA THR A 284 6.36 -19.63 11.21
C THR A 284 4.93 -19.33 11.62
N ILE A 285 3.99 -19.66 10.75
CA ILE A 285 2.55 -19.55 11.06
C ILE A 285 2.19 -20.36 12.32
N ASP A 286 2.85 -21.50 12.55
CA ASP A 286 2.55 -22.36 13.70
C ASP A 286 3.18 -21.86 15.00
N ASN A 287 4.44 -21.41 14.98
CA ASN A 287 5.15 -21.02 16.21
C ASN A 287 4.84 -19.60 16.69
N THR A 288 4.22 -18.76 15.86
CA THR A 288 3.89 -17.37 16.22
C THR A 288 2.42 -17.15 16.52
N ALA A 289 1.55 -18.12 16.26
CA ALA A 289 0.11 -17.97 16.39
C ALA A 289 -0.36 -17.90 17.85
N SER A 290 -1.40 -17.10 18.08
CA SER A 290 -2.17 -17.11 19.33
C SER A 290 -2.87 -18.44 19.57
N GLY A 291 -3.20 -18.71 20.83
CA GLY A 291 -3.89 -19.94 21.23
C GLY A 291 -5.26 -20.14 20.53
N PRO A 292 -5.74 -21.39 20.37
CA PRO A 292 -6.94 -21.69 19.58
C PRO A 292 -8.21 -20.94 20.03
N TYR A 293 -8.35 -20.69 21.33
CA TYR A 293 -9.50 -19.94 21.87
C TYR A 293 -9.51 -18.49 21.37
N THR A 294 -8.37 -17.80 21.44
CA THR A 294 -8.22 -16.42 20.96
C THR A 294 -8.55 -16.32 19.48
N LEU A 295 -7.95 -17.19 18.65
CA LEU A 295 -8.22 -17.21 17.22
C LEU A 295 -9.71 -17.46 16.91
N LYS A 296 -10.36 -18.37 17.64
CA LYS A 296 -11.79 -18.66 17.47
C LYS A 296 -12.66 -17.45 17.80
N VAL A 297 -12.39 -16.77 18.92
CA VAL A 297 -13.15 -15.56 19.31
C VAL A 297 -12.97 -14.47 18.27
N MET A 298 -11.73 -14.20 17.86
CA MET A 298 -11.46 -13.19 16.84
C MET A 298 -12.15 -13.53 15.52
N THR A 299 -12.22 -14.81 15.12
CA THR A 299 -12.91 -15.21 13.87
C THR A 299 -14.38 -14.85 13.89
N TRP A 300 -15.07 -15.02 15.03
CA TRP A 300 -16.46 -14.57 15.17
C TRP A 300 -16.60 -13.06 15.05
N VAL A 301 -15.72 -12.31 15.72
CA VAL A 301 -15.71 -10.84 15.65
C VAL A 301 -15.47 -10.37 14.21
N ALA A 302 -14.44 -10.89 13.54
CA ALA A 302 -14.12 -10.55 12.15
C ALA A 302 -15.26 -10.93 11.20
N GLY A 303 -15.87 -12.11 11.38
CA GLY A 303 -16.99 -12.57 10.56
C GLY A 303 -18.22 -11.65 10.59
N ILE A 304 -18.41 -10.90 11.68
CA ILE A 304 -19.51 -9.93 11.83
C ILE A 304 -19.06 -8.52 11.42
N MET A 305 -17.91 -8.06 11.93
CA MET A 305 -17.46 -6.68 11.76
C MET A 305 -16.97 -6.40 10.33
N THR A 306 -16.26 -7.33 9.69
CA THR A 306 -15.70 -7.11 8.35
C THR A 306 -16.80 -6.85 7.31
N PRO A 307 -17.89 -7.64 7.22
CA PRO A 307 -18.98 -7.33 6.29
C PRO A 307 -19.63 -5.96 6.55
N LEU A 308 -19.83 -5.58 7.82
CA LEU A 308 -20.42 -4.28 8.18
C LEU A 308 -19.53 -3.12 7.73
N VAL A 309 -18.23 -3.22 7.98
CA VAL A 309 -17.24 -2.22 7.54
C VAL A 309 -17.20 -2.14 6.01
N LEU A 310 -17.20 -3.27 5.30
CA LEU A 310 -17.22 -3.28 3.83
C LEU A 310 -18.49 -2.68 3.24
N LEU A 311 -19.66 -2.93 3.86
CA LEU A 311 -20.93 -2.33 3.43
C LEU A 311 -20.91 -0.81 3.60
N TYR A 312 -20.48 -0.33 4.77
CA TYR A 312 -20.38 1.10 5.05
C TYR A 312 -19.36 1.77 4.12
N GLN A 313 -18.17 1.19 3.98
CA GLN A 313 -17.13 1.73 3.09
C GLN A 313 -17.62 1.73 1.63
N GLY A 314 -18.26 0.65 1.18
CA GLY A 314 -18.86 0.58 -0.16
C GLY A 314 -19.93 1.65 -0.39
N TRP A 315 -20.76 1.93 0.62
CA TRP A 315 -21.72 3.03 0.58
C TRP A 315 -21.04 4.39 0.49
N THR A 316 -19.98 4.65 1.27
CA THR A 316 -19.20 5.89 1.21
C THR A 316 -18.62 6.13 -0.20
N TYR A 317 -17.99 5.12 -0.80
CA TYR A 317 -17.49 5.21 -2.18
C TYR A 317 -18.62 5.43 -3.20
N TRP A 318 -19.80 4.84 -2.98
CA TRP A 318 -20.95 5.06 -3.83
C TRP A 318 -21.46 6.50 -3.74
N VAL A 319 -21.53 7.08 -2.54
CA VAL A 319 -21.93 8.49 -2.32
C VAL A 319 -20.98 9.42 -3.06
N PHE A 320 -19.67 9.23 -2.91
CA PHE A 320 -18.65 10.09 -3.53
C PHE A 320 -18.22 9.67 -4.94
N ARG A 321 -19.01 8.84 -5.66
CA ARG A 321 -18.60 8.26 -6.96
C ARG A 321 -18.36 9.24 -8.10
N LYS A 322 -18.97 10.44 -8.05
CA LYS A 322 -18.94 11.41 -9.15
C LYS A 322 -17.52 11.92 -9.43
N ARG A 323 -17.31 12.40 -10.66
CA ARG A 323 -16.06 13.04 -11.09
C ARG A 323 -16.08 14.51 -10.71
N ILE A 324 -14.92 15.07 -10.39
CA ILE A 324 -14.75 16.49 -10.11
C ILE A 324 -13.69 17.13 -11.02
N GLY A 325 -13.70 18.45 -11.09
CA GLY A 325 -12.81 19.25 -11.92
C GLY A 325 -12.74 20.66 -11.35
N THR A 326 -11.92 21.54 -11.92
CA THR A 326 -11.72 22.90 -11.39
C THR A 326 -13.01 23.70 -11.30
N GLN A 327 -13.95 23.48 -12.23
CA GLN A 327 -15.27 24.12 -12.23
C GLN A 327 -16.19 23.72 -11.06
N HIS A 328 -15.86 22.65 -10.34
CA HIS A 328 -16.62 22.19 -9.17
C HIS A 328 -16.00 22.68 -7.85
N ILE A 329 -14.85 23.35 -7.92
CA ILE A 329 -14.17 23.88 -6.75
C ILE A 329 -14.72 25.29 -6.52
N ALA A 330 -15.30 25.53 -5.34
CA ALA A 330 -15.71 26.88 -4.95
C ALA A 330 -14.50 27.82 -4.93
N ASP A 331 -14.68 29.02 -5.46
CA ASP A 331 -13.71 30.11 -5.28
C ASP A 331 -13.51 30.33 -3.79
N VAL A 332 -12.26 30.53 -3.38
CA VAL A 332 -11.91 30.75 -1.97
C VAL A 332 -12.58 32.04 -1.52
N ALA A 333 -13.66 31.94 -0.74
CA ALA A 333 -14.11 33.07 0.06
C ALA A 333 -12.95 33.45 0.99
N HIS A 334 -12.51 34.70 0.85
CA HIS A 334 -11.31 35.28 1.45
C HIS A 334 -11.25 35.17 2.97
#